data_AF-A0A7J6WUR2-F1
#
_entry.id   AF-A0A7J6WUR2-F1
#
_cell.length_a   1.000
_cell.length_b   1.000
_cell.length_c   1.000
_cell.angle_alpha   90.00
_cell.angle_beta   90.00
_cell.angle_gamma   90.00
#
_symmetry.space_group_name_H-M   'P 1'
#
loop_
_entity.id
_entity.type
_entity.pdbx_description
1 polymer ?
#
loop_
_entity_poly.entity_id
_entity_poly.type
_entity_poly.pdbx_seq_one_letter_code
_entity_poly.pdbx_strand_id
1 'polypeptide(L)'
;MTDFQEQDSTQAFMFRDKRADSELIMIAFRGTPPFDAEAWSTDIDLSWYEVPNVGRVHGGFMKALGLQKIQGWPKEIEQRENKPQVAYYMLREKLREMLKMNENAKFIVTGHSLGGALAVLFPFVLAYHEESWMLDKLEGVYTYGQPRVGDERFGEYMKQQFCVHTVQYVRSVYSNDMVPRLPYDDSVQLFKHFGTCLYYNSLYEGEIVEEEPNKNYFSLFMVVPKILTALWELIRGFIIPYVKGPDYQEGWFLKVFRVIGLILPGLPAHSPHDYVNSTRLGSPTLLLELENSTHPNPKLD
;
A
#
# COMPACT_ATOMS: atom_id res chain seq x y z
N MET A 1 5.79 15.57 11.06
CA MET A 1 4.82 16.68 10.78
C MET A 1 4.84 17.06 9.30
N THR A 2 3.71 17.53 8.77
CA THR A 2 3.59 18.04 7.40
C THR A 2 3.33 19.54 7.46
N ASP A 3 3.76 20.31 6.46
CA ASP A 3 3.48 21.76 6.43
C ASP A 3 1.96 22.07 6.45
N PHE A 4 1.12 21.06 6.18
CA PHE A 4 -0.33 21.14 6.19
C PHE A 4 -1.00 20.84 7.53
N GLN A 5 -0.38 20.03 8.40
CA GLN A 5 -0.88 19.70 9.74
C GLN A 5 0.20 20.01 10.78
N GLU A 6 -0.12 20.87 11.75
CA GLU A 6 0.70 21.11 12.96
C GLU A 6 0.75 19.90 13.92
N GLN A 7 0.59 18.68 13.40
CA GLN A 7 0.67 17.42 14.14
C GLN A 7 1.53 16.40 13.37
N ASP A 8 2.18 15.50 14.11
CA ASP A 8 3.04 14.45 13.58
C ASP A 8 2.23 13.33 12.92
N SER A 9 1.80 13.53 11.67
CA SER A 9 0.85 12.62 11.03
C SER A 9 1.47 11.38 10.36
N THR A 10 2.69 11.47 9.82
CA THR A 10 3.31 10.34 9.10
C THR A 10 4.37 9.64 9.93
N GLN A 11 4.22 8.32 10.06
CA GLN A 11 5.18 7.45 10.73
C GLN A 11 5.68 6.39 9.75
N ALA A 12 6.99 6.20 9.74
CA ALA A 12 7.63 5.17 8.95
C ALA A 12 8.77 4.53 9.75
N PHE A 13 9.05 3.27 9.46
CA PHE A 13 10.14 2.51 10.03
C PHE A 13 11.09 2.07 8.91
N MET A 14 12.40 2.19 9.13
CA MET A 14 13.43 1.76 8.20
C MET A 14 14.36 0.78 8.91
N PHE A 15 14.59 -0.40 8.32
CA PHE A 15 15.55 -1.38 8.85
C PHE A 15 16.37 -2.02 7.74
N ARG A 16 17.47 -2.64 8.14
CA ARG A 16 18.45 -3.27 7.24
C ARG A 16 18.52 -4.76 7.56
N ASP A 17 18.26 -5.60 6.56
CA ASP A 17 18.61 -7.03 6.58
C ASP A 17 19.95 -7.21 5.88
N LYS A 18 20.97 -7.59 6.63
CA LYS A 18 22.34 -7.83 6.13
C LYS A 18 22.56 -9.32 6.00
N ARG A 19 22.55 -9.83 4.76
CA ARG A 19 22.99 -11.18 4.43
C ARG A 19 24.39 -11.09 3.83
N ALA A 20 25.20 -12.14 3.96
CA ALA A 20 26.65 -12.13 3.74
C ALA A 20 27.14 -11.18 2.61
N ASP A 21 26.56 -11.29 1.40
CA ASP A 21 26.95 -10.52 0.22
C ASP A 21 25.84 -9.57 -0.32
N SER A 22 24.69 -9.49 0.36
CA SER A 22 23.57 -8.65 -0.06
C SER A 22 22.91 -7.93 1.11
N GLU A 23 22.55 -6.68 0.89
CA GLU A 23 21.88 -5.87 1.88
C GLU A 23 20.53 -5.41 1.35
N LEU A 24 19.47 -5.70 2.10
CA LEU A 24 18.12 -5.24 1.79
C LEU A 24 17.67 -4.23 2.85
N ILE A 25 17.35 -3.03 2.42
CA ILE A 25 16.78 -1.98 3.26
C ILE A 25 15.26 -2.01 3.07
N MET A 26 14.50 -2.13 4.15
CA MET A 26 13.04 -2.04 4.08
C MET A 26 12.57 -0.71 4.66
N ILE A 27 11.70 0.00 3.94
CA ILE A 27 10.95 1.15 4.42
C ILE A 27 9.49 0.74 4.55
N ALA A 28 8.95 0.81 5.77
CA ALA A 28 7.56 0.48 6.07
C ALA A 28 6.80 1.72 6.55
N PHE A 29 5.79 2.16 5.80
CA PHE A 29 4.91 3.25 6.21
C PHE A 29 3.76 2.71 7.08
N ARG A 30 3.53 3.36 8.22
CA ARG A 30 2.41 3.04 9.11
C ARG A 30 1.11 3.58 8.50
N GLY A 31 0.07 2.76 8.51
CA GLY A 31 -1.30 3.20 8.22
C GLY A 31 -2.02 3.79 9.44
N THR A 32 -3.25 4.26 9.21
CA THR A 32 -4.10 4.82 10.27
C THR A 32 -4.62 3.71 11.20
N PRO A 33 -4.77 3.97 12.53
CA PRO A 33 -5.26 2.96 13.46
C PRO A 33 -6.68 2.44 13.13
N PRO A 34 -7.01 1.18 13.48
CA PRO A 34 -8.27 0.52 13.14
C PRO A 34 -9.56 1.11 13.76
N PHE A 35 -9.46 2.03 14.72
CA PHE A 35 -10.62 2.71 15.32
C PHE A 35 -10.83 4.14 14.85
N ASP A 36 -9.95 4.63 13.99
CA ASP A 36 -10.13 5.94 13.40
C ASP A 36 -10.75 5.79 12.01
N ALA A 37 -11.87 5.07 11.96
CA ALA A 37 -12.64 4.89 10.72
C ALA A 37 -13.23 6.22 10.22
N GLU A 38 -13.46 7.17 11.15
CA GLU A 38 -13.76 8.55 10.81
C GLU A 38 -12.56 9.18 10.11
N ALA A 39 -11.31 9.09 10.63
CA ALA A 39 -10.11 9.47 9.88
C ALA A 39 -9.92 8.69 8.59
N TRP A 40 -10.27 7.41 8.48
CA TRP A 40 -10.19 6.71 7.19
C TRP A 40 -11.11 7.30 6.13
N SER A 41 -12.25 7.87 6.52
CA SER A 41 -13.19 8.51 5.60
C SER A 41 -12.99 10.03 5.46
N THR A 42 -12.38 10.67 6.46
CA THR A 42 -12.16 12.13 6.53
C THR A 42 -10.71 12.54 6.16
N ASP A 43 -9.70 11.69 6.38
CA ASP A 43 -8.33 11.83 5.84
C ASP A 43 -8.27 11.52 4.33
N ILE A 44 -9.32 10.88 3.80
CA ILE A 44 -9.59 10.90 2.36
C ILE A 44 -10.12 12.31 2.03
N ASP A 45 -9.25 13.30 2.20
CA ASP A 45 -9.34 14.57 1.52
C ASP A 45 -9.23 14.26 0.02
N LEU A 46 -10.39 14.02 -0.60
CA LEU A 46 -10.59 13.73 -2.02
C LEU A 46 -10.11 14.88 -2.92
N SER A 47 -9.46 15.91 -2.39
CA SER A 47 -8.78 16.90 -3.20
C SER A 47 -7.74 16.25 -4.09
N TRP A 48 -7.74 16.67 -5.35
CA TRP A 48 -6.70 16.33 -6.29
C TRP A 48 -5.52 17.27 -6.14
N TYR A 49 -4.32 16.71 -6.16
CA TYR A 49 -3.10 17.45 -6.45
C TYR A 49 -2.67 17.13 -7.88
N GLU A 50 -2.74 18.11 -8.76
CA GLU A 50 -2.35 17.95 -10.16
C GLU A 50 -0.84 18.10 -10.31
N VAL A 51 -0.22 17.11 -10.96
CA VAL A 51 1.20 17.09 -11.26
C VAL A 51 1.36 17.21 -12.78
N PRO A 52 1.97 18.31 -13.29
CA PRO A 52 2.14 18.53 -14.72
C PRO A 52 2.79 17.32 -15.42
N ASN A 53 2.23 16.92 -16.56
CA ASN A 53 2.65 15.79 -17.38
C ASN A 53 2.58 14.39 -16.73
N VAL A 54 2.16 14.29 -15.47
CA VAL A 54 2.02 13.01 -14.76
C VAL A 54 0.54 12.64 -14.61
N GLY A 55 -0.31 13.55 -14.14
CA GLY A 55 -1.70 13.26 -13.81
C GLY A 55 -2.10 13.83 -12.46
N ARG A 56 -3.19 13.32 -11.89
CA ARG A 56 -3.70 13.77 -10.59
C ARG A 56 -3.44 12.71 -9.52
N VAL A 57 -3.08 13.17 -8.33
CA VAL A 57 -2.74 12.35 -7.17
C VAL A 57 -3.55 12.78 -5.97
N HIS A 58 -3.92 11.86 -5.09
CA HIS A 58 -4.67 12.15 -3.88
C HIS A 58 -3.93 13.19 -3.00
N GLY A 59 -4.53 14.37 -2.83
CA GLY A 59 -3.94 15.51 -2.13
C GLY A 59 -3.66 15.21 -0.66
N GLY A 60 -4.58 14.52 0.03
CA GLY A 60 -4.37 14.05 1.41
C GLY A 60 -3.09 13.22 1.59
N PHE A 61 -2.87 12.20 0.73
CA PHE A 61 -1.68 11.36 0.79
C PHE A 61 -0.40 12.13 0.44
N MET A 62 -0.45 13.05 -0.53
CA MET A 62 0.67 13.93 -0.86
C MET A 62 1.06 14.84 0.31
N LYS A 63 0.07 15.45 0.97
CA LYS A 63 0.26 16.23 2.19
C LYS A 63 0.90 15.39 3.28
N ALA A 64 0.35 14.21 3.55
CA ALA A 64 0.87 13.26 4.54
C ALA A 64 2.34 12.91 4.28
N LEU A 65 2.73 12.63 3.03
CA LEU A 65 4.11 12.27 2.71
C LEU A 65 5.08 13.44 2.86
N GLY A 66 4.66 14.66 2.54
CA GLY A 66 5.51 15.84 2.71
C GLY A 66 5.33 17.00 1.75
N LEU A 67 4.21 17.08 1.00
CA LEU A 67 3.91 18.23 0.15
C LEU A 67 3.98 19.53 0.96
N GLN A 68 4.61 20.56 0.39
CA GLN A 68 4.74 21.89 0.99
C GLN A 68 3.63 22.81 0.49
N LYS A 69 3.03 23.61 1.40
CA LYS A 69 1.90 24.50 1.08
C LYS A 69 2.16 25.46 -0.07
N ILE A 70 3.35 26.05 -0.11
CA ILE A 70 3.68 27.13 -1.05
C ILE A 70 4.55 26.61 -2.20
N GLN A 71 5.55 25.79 -1.88
CA GLN A 71 6.57 25.36 -2.85
C GLN A 71 6.23 24.04 -3.55
N GLY A 72 5.15 23.36 -3.15
CA GLY A 72 4.82 22.04 -3.67
C GLY A 72 5.86 20.99 -3.24
N TRP A 73 6.61 20.45 -4.21
CA TRP A 73 7.65 19.45 -3.99
C TRP A 73 9.04 20.00 -4.37
N PRO A 74 9.61 20.94 -3.60
CA PRO A 74 10.97 21.38 -3.86
C PRO A 74 11.94 20.19 -3.80
N LYS A 75 12.98 20.17 -4.64
CA LYS A 75 13.95 19.07 -4.63
C LYS A 75 14.71 19.00 -3.30
N GLU A 76 15.00 20.14 -2.70
CA GLU A 76 15.64 20.23 -1.40
C GLU A 76 14.85 21.15 -0.48
N ILE A 77 14.82 20.85 0.82
CA ILE A 77 14.22 21.70 1.84
C ILE A 77 15.29 22.26 2.77
N GLU A 78 15.22 23.56 3.05
CA GLU A 78 16.03 24.15 4.11
C GLU A 78 15.58 23.59 5.46
N GLN A 79 16.43 22.76 6.08
CA GLN A 79 16.23 22.38 7.49
C GLN A 79 16.49 23.61 8.36
N ARG A 80 15.42 24.28 8.77
CA ARG A 80 15.48 25.31 9.81
C ARG A 80 15.37 24.64 11.16
N GLU A 81 16.17 25.06 12.13
CA GLU A 81 16.26 24.44 13.48
C GLU A 81 14.88 24.30 14.18
N ASN A 82 13.90 25.13 13.81
CA ASN A 82 12.56 25.13 14.39
C ASN A 82 11.45 24.58 13.47
N LYS A 83 11.78 23.99 12.31
CA LYS A 83 10.78 23.37 11.44
C LYS A 83 10.75 21.85 11.63
N PRO A 84 9.56 21.23 11.67
CA PRO A 84 9.46 19.80 11.81
C PRO A 84 10.08 19.07 10.61
N GLN A 85 10.69 17.93 10.85
CA GLN A 85 11.23 17.11 9.77
C GLN A 85 10.08 16.48 8.97
N VAL A 86 10.15 16.66 7.65
CA VAL A 86 9.17 16.17 6.69
C VAL A 86 9.53 14.74 6.28
N ALA A 87 8.57 13.83 6.32
CA ALA A 87 8.80 12.37 6.24
C ALA A 87 9.56 11.96 4.97
N TYR A 88 9.14 12.42 3.78
CA TYR A 88 9.84 12.12 2.53
C TYR A 88 11.32 12.48 2.55
N TYR A 89 11.66 13.75 2.86
CA TYR A 89 13.04 14.22 2.80
C TYR A 89 13.92 13.51 3.83
N MET A 90 13.40 13.27 5.04
CA MET A 90 14.14 12.51 6.07
C MET A 90 14.43 11.07 5.61
N LEU A 91 13.43 10.38 5.06
CA LEU A 91 13.59 9.01 4.57
C LEU A 91 14.51 8.95 3.35
N ARG A 92 14.39 9.91 2.43
CA ARG A 92 15.25 10.01 1.24
C ARG A 92 16.71 10.17 1.64
N GLU A 93 17.05 11.12 2.52
CA GLU A 93 18.44 11.33 2.93
C GLU A 93 19.01 10.12 3.69
N LYS A 94 18.25 9.55 4.64
CA LYS A 94 18.68 8.35 5.36
C LYS A 94 18.88 7.15 4.41
N LEU A 95 17.96 6.94 3.48
CA LEU A 95 18.09 5.88 2.48
C LEU A 95 19.31 6.11 1.60
N ARG A 96 19.50 7.35 1.11
CA ARG A 96 20.66 7.74 0.29
C ARG A 96 21.98 7.48 1.02
N GLU A 97 22.08 7.82 2.30
CA GLU A 97 23.25 7.50 3.13
C GLU A 97 23.49 5.99 3.21
N MET A 98 22.43 5.20 3.44
CA MET A 98 22.55 3.73 3.52
C MET A 98 22.97 3.08 2.21
N LEU A 99 22.40 3.52 1.08
CA LEU A 99 22.75 3.03 -0.25
C LEU A 99 24.19 3.41 -0.66
N LYS A 100 24.72 4.53 -0.16
CA LYS A 100 26.13 4.90 -0.37
C LYS A 100 27.11 4.07 0.45
N MET A 101 26.69 3.53 1.60
CA MET A 101 27.54 2.67 2.43
C MET A 101 27.78 1.28 1.80
N ASN A 102 26.89 0.83 0.93
CA ASN A 102 27.00 -0.45 0.26
C ASN A 102 26.37 -0.34 -1.14
N GLU A 103 27.21 -0.31 -2.18
CA GLU A 103 26.75 -0.17 -3.56
C GLU A 103 25.85 -1.35 -4.01
N ASN A 104 25.95 -2.51 -3.38
CA ASN A 104 25.10 -3.67 -3.66
C ASN A 104 23.79 -3.65 -2.86
N ALA A 105 23.58 -2.66 -1.98
CA ALA A 105 22.35 -2.55 -1.22
C ALA A 105 21.17 -2.24 -2.16
N LYS A 106 20.08 -2.97 -1.94
CA LYS A 106 18.78 -2.73 -2.55
C LYS A 106 17.80 -2.30 -1.48
N PHE A 107 16.66 -1.76 -1.88
CA PHE A 107 15.60 -1.46 -0.94
C PHE A 107 14.22 -1.82 -1.46
N ILE A 108 13.31 -2.04 -0.53
CA ILE A 108 11.89 -2.23 -0.78
C ILE A 108 11.07 -1.25 0.05
N VAL A 109 9.91 -0.89 -0.48
CA VAL A 109 8.96 -0.02 0.20
C VAL A 109 7.65 -0.77 0.42
N THR A 110 7.11 -0.67 1.62
CA THR A 110 5.88 -1.37 2.00
C THR A 110 4.99 -0.53 2.89
N GLY A 111 3.73 -0.92 2.96
CA GLY A 111 2.77 -0.31 3.85
C GLY A 111 1.39 -0.95 3.76
N HIS A 112 0.62 -0.77 4.84
CA HIS A 112 -0.76 -1.20 4.93
C HIS A 112 -1.70 0.02 5.00
N SER A 113 -2.88 -0.05 4.39
CA SER A 113 -3.88 1.03 4.41
C SER A 113 -3.33 2.34 3.80
N LEU A 114 -3.51 3.48 4.48
CA LEU A 114 -2.82 4.75 4.19
C LEU A 114 -1.31 4.56 3.95
N GLY A 115 -0.65 3.71 4.74
CA GLY A 115 0.77 3.39 4.56
C GLY A 115 1.06 2.75 3.20
N GLY A 116 0.14 1.98 2.64
CA GLY A 116 0.25 1.44 1.29
C GLY A 116 0.22 2.54 0.22
N ALA A 117 -0.63 3.57 0.38
CA ALA A 117 -0.60 4.73 -0.50
C ALA A 117 0.73 5.50 -0.40
N LEU A 118 1.23 5.72 0.81
CA LEU A 118 2.52 6.37 1.04
C LEU A 118 3.70 5.56 0.47
N ALA A 119 3.62 4.24 0.51
CA ALA A 119 4.63 3.34 -0.06
C ALA A 119 4.74 3.46 -1.59
N VAL A 120 3.64 3.80 -2.28
CA VAL A 120 3.63 4.11 -3.71
C VAL A 120 4.09 5.54 -3.98
N LEU A 121 3.68 6.49 -3.13
CA LEU A 121 4.05 7.89 -3.30
C LEU A 121 5.54 8.16 -3.04
N PHE A 122 6.19 7.39 -2.17
CA PHE A 122 7.61 7.55 -1.91
C PHE A 122 8.48 7.42 -3.19
N PRO A 123 8.42 6.31 -3.96
CA PRO A 123 9.15 6.20 -5.22
C PRO A 123 8.62 7.14 -6.32
N PHE A 124 7.33 7.50 -6.29
CA PHE A 124 6.83 8.55 -7.17
C PHE A 124 7.57 9.88 -6.96
N VAL A 125 7.73 10.34 -5.71
CA VAL A 125 8.42 11.61 -5.44
C VAL A 125 9.92 11.50 -5.73
N LEU A 126 10.54 10.32 -5.54
CA LEU A 126 11.90 10.06 -6.03
C LEU A 126 12.01 10.27 -7.54
N ALA A 127 11.07 9.71 -8.32
CA ALA A 127 11.02 9.90 -9.77
C ALA A 127 10.78 11.36 -10.16
N TYR A 128 9.86 12.03 -9.47
CA TYR A 128 9.58 13.46 -9.64
C TYR A 128 10.81 14.35 -9.33
N HIS A 129 11.67 13.93 -8.40
CA HIS A 129 12.94 14.60 -8.07
C HIS A 129 14.12 14.14 -8.91
N GLU A 130 13.90 13.29 -9.92
CA GLU A 130 14.92 12.75 -10.82
C GLU A 130 16.00 11.92 -10.08
N GLU A 131 15.64 11.26 -8.98
CA GLU A 131 16.52 10.41 -8.17
C GLU A 131 16.71 9.01 -8.81
N SER A 132 17.02 8.97 -10.11
CA SER A 132 17.10 7.75 -10.93
C SER A 132 18.06 6.71 -10.33
N TRP A 133 19.21 7.14 -9.80
CA TRP A 133 20.17 6.26 -9.14
C TRP A 133 19.58 5.54 -7.91
N MET A 134 18.72 6.21 -7.14
CA MET A 134 18.02 5.56 -6.03
C MET A 134 16.97 4.61 -6.58
N LEU A 135 16.21 5.00 -7.59
CA LEU A 135 15.20 4.11 -8.20
C LEU A 135 15.81 2.84 -8.80
N ASP A 136 17.03 2.87 -9.34
CA ASP A 136 17.77 1.67 -9.79
C ASP A 136 18.12 0.70 -8.64
N LYS A 137 18.05 1.16 -7.39
CA LYS A 137 18.23 0.34 -6.18
C LYS A 137 16.90 -0.13 -5.59
N LEU A 138 15.77 0.34 -6.09
CA LEU A 138 14.44 -0.11 -5.66
C LEU A 138 14.14 -1.48 -6.25
N GLU A 139 14.06 -2.50 -5.40
CA GLU A 139 13.76 -3.87 -5.81
C GLU A 139 12.25 -4.09 -5.95
N GLY A 140 11.45 -3.45 -5.09
CA GLY A 140 10.01 -3.59 -5.17
C GLY A 140 9.20 -2.74 -4.19
N VAL A 141 7.93 -2.62 -4.53
CA VAL A 141 6.89 -1.95 -3.75
C VAL A 141 5.79 -2.97 -3.47
N TYR A 142 5.56 -3.28 -2.20
CA TYR A 142 4.59 -4.28 -1.77
C TYR A 142 3.58 -3.65 -0.84
N THR A 143 2.32 -3.61 -1.24
CA THR A 143 1.29 -2.89 -0.48
C THR A 143 0.14 -3.80 -0.09
N TYR A 144 -0.52 -3.46 1.02
CA TYR A 144 -1.57 -4.28 1.63
C TYR A 144 -2.78 -3.40 1.93
N GLY A 145 -3.93 -3.70 1.35
CA GLY A 145 -5.12 -2.88 1.58
C GLY A 145 -4.96 -1.43 1.12
N GLN A 146 -4.14 -1.20 0.09
CA GLN A 146 -3.84 0.13 -0.42
C GLN A 146 -5.09 0.76 -1.07
N PRO A 147 -5.49 1.99 -0.68
CA PRO A 147 -6.51 2.75 -1.39
C PRO A 147 -5.98 3.26 -2.74
N ARG A 148 -6.88 3.68 -3.64
CA ARG A 148 -6.49 4.27 -4.92
C ARG A 148 -5.73 5.59 -4.69
N VAL A 149 -4.60 5.74 -5.38
CA VAL A 149 -3.62 6.82 -5.11
C VAL A 149 -3.72 7.97 -6.11
N GLY A 150 -4.08 7.67 -7.35
CA GLY A 150 -4.08 8.64 -8.45
C GLY A 150 -5.09 8.29 -9.54
N ASP A 151 -5.11 9.11 -10.59
CA ASP A 151 -5.87 8.82 -11.81
C ASP A 151 -5.11 7.89 -12.76
N GLU A 152 -5.74 7.58 -13.90
CA GLU A 152 -5.17 6.68 -14.92
C GLU A 152 -3.81 7.16 -15.43
N ARG A 153 -3.66 8.47 -15.67
CA ARG A 153 -2.39 9.07 -16.15
C ARG A 153 -1.28 8.90 -15.12
N PHE A 154 -1.58 9.11 -13.83
CA PHE A 154 -0.62 8.83 -12.76
C PHE A 154 -0.21 7.36 -12.75
N GLY A 155 -1.18 6.44 -12.92
CA GLY A 155 -0.93 5.01 -12.99
C GLY A 155 -0.03 4.64 -14.18
N GLU A 156 -0.26 5.21 -15.35
CA GLU A 156 0.59 5.01 -16.54
C GLU A 156 2.02 5.53 -16.33
N TYR A 157 2.17 6.73 -15.77
CA TYR A 157 3.48 7.29 -15.42
C TYR A 157 4.25 6.35 -14.48
N MET A 158 3.61 5.87 -13.41
CA MET A 158 4.26 4.96 -12.45
C MET A 158 4.61 3.60 -13.06
N LYS A 159 3.74 3.03 -13.92
CA LYS A 159 4.07 1.81 -14.67
C LYS A 159 5.32 1.99 -15.53
N GLN A 160 5.47 3.15 -16.19
CA GLN A 160 6.66 3.45 -16.98
C GLN A 160 7.92 3.55 -16.10
N GLN A 161 7.85 4.30 -14.99
CA GLN A 161 8.98 4.41 -14.05
C GLN A 161 9.40 3.04 -13.50
N PHE A 162 8.44 2.22 -13.08
CA PHE A 162 8.72 0.88 -12.57
C PHE A 162 9.28 -0.05 -13.65
N CYS A 163 8.84 0.07 -14.90
CA CYS A 163 9.41 -0.67 -16.02
C CYS A 163 10.87 -0.29 -16.27
N VAL A 164 11.17 1.02 -16.36
CA VAL A 164 12.53 1.53 -16.61
C VAL A 164 13.51 1.08 -15.53
N HIS A 165 13.09 1.10 -14.27
CA HIS A 165 13.93 0.74 -13.13
C HIS A 165 13.80 -0.73 -12.70
N THR A 166 13.06 -1.57 -13.46
CA THR A 166 12.83 -2.98 -13.16
C THR A 166 12.29 -3.23 -11.74
N VAL A 167 11.36 -2.38 -11.31
CA VAL A 167 10.74 -2.42 -9.98
C VAL A 167 9.54 -3.37 -9.99
N GLN A 168 9.54 -4.33 -9.08
CA GLN A 168 8.36 -5.17 -8.87
C GLN A 168 7.31 -4.44 -8.01
N TYR A 169 6.11 -4.22 -8.56
CA TYR A 169 5.02 -3.58 -7.81
C TYR A 169 3.82 -4.51 -7.68
N VAL A 170 3.46 -4.81 -6.43
CA VAL A 170 2.45 -5.81 -6.08
C VAL A 170 1.52 -5.23 -5.03
N ARG A 171 0.22 -5.24 -5.32
CA ARG A 171 -0.82 -4.79 -4.41
C ARG A 171 -1.62 -5.99 -3.92
N SER A 172 -1.54 -6.27 -2.63
CA SER A 172 -2.31 -7.34 -2.00
C SER A 172 -3.66 -6.81 -1.50
N VAL A 173 -4.74 -7.50 -1.86
CA VAL A 173 -6.11 -7.17 -1.46
C VAL A 173 -6.77 -8.39 -0.86
N TYR A 174 -7.33 -8.25 0.34
CA TYR A 174 -8.04 -9.33 1.01
C TYR A 174 -9.56 -9.15 0.95
N SER A 175 -10.25 -10.16 0.42
CA SER A 175 -11.69 -10.38 0.54
C SER A 175 -12.50 -9.10 0.19
N ASN A 176 -13.44 -8.75 1.04
CA ASN A 176 -14.28 -7.57 0.91
C ASN A 176 -13.69 -6.32 1.59
N ASP A 177 -12.38 -6.27 1.84
CA ASP A 177 -11.71 -5.09 2.41
C ASP A 177 -12.17 -3.80 1.73
N MET A 178 -12.76 -2.91 2.51
CA MET A 178 -13.35 -1.70 1.97
C MET A 178 -12.33 -0.68 1.45
N VAL A 179 -11.09 -0.68 1.96
CA VAL A 179 -10.14 0.42 1.71
C VAL A 179 -9.56 0.43 0.30
N PRO A 180 -9.17 -0.70 -0.32
CA PRO A 180 -8.77 -0.72 -1.73
C PRO A 180 -9.84 -0.19 -2.68
N ARG A 181 -11.11 -0.25 -2.27
CA ARG A 181 -12.24 0.17 -3.09
C ARG A 181 -12.52 1.67 -2.94
N LEU A 182 -11.66 2.41 -2.23
CA LEU A 182 -11.74 3.85 -2.01
C LEU A 182 -10.47 4.56 -2.49
N PRO A 183 -10.57 5.83 -2.95
CA PRO A 183 -11.79 6.48 -3.45
C PRO A 183 -12.49 5.67 -4.54
N TYR A 184 -13.76 5.94 -4.82
CA TYR A 184 -14.51 5.20 -5.82
C TYR A 184 -13.93 5.40 -7.21
N ASP A 185 -13.93 4.31 -7.97
CA ASP A 185 -13.73 4.37 -9.39
C ASP A 185 -15.10 4.63 -10.05
N ASP A 186 -15.51 5.88 -10.06
CA ASP A 186 -16.69 6.36 -10.76
C ASP A 186 -16.35 7.54 -11.67
N SER A 187 -17.31 7.94 -12.51
CA SER A 187 -17.15 9.02 -13.48
C SER A 187 -16.85 10.38 -12.84
N VAL A 188 -17.03 10.53 -11.52
CA VAL A 188 -16.86 11.77 -10.77
C VAL A 188 -15.48 11.80 -10.10
N GLN A 189 -15.10 10.70 -9.44
CA GLN A 189 -13.88 10.61 -8.65
C GLN A 189 -12.67 10.19 -9.49
N LEU A 190 -12.82 9.35 -10.53
CA LEU A 190 -11.78 8.99 -11.52
C LEU A 190 -10.45 8.43 -10.95
N PHE A 191 -10.43 7.99 -9.70
CA PHE A 191 -9.28 7.31 -9.12
C PHE A 191 -9.17 5.90 -9.69
N LYS A 192 -7.96 5.47 -10.05
CA LYS A 192 -7.69 4.15 -10.63
C LYS A 192 -6.59 3.42 -9.87
N HIS A 193 -6.71 2.10 -9.81
CA HIS A 193 -5.57 1.25 -9.47
C HIS A 193 -4.69 1.04 -10.69
N PHE A 194 -3.45 0.67 -10.42
CA PHE A 194 -2.48 0.22 -11.42
C PHE A 194 -1.58 -0.85 -10.81
N GLY A 195 -0.80 -1.52 -11.65
CA GLY A 195 0.08 -2.62 -11.25
C GLY A 195 -0.67 -3.94 -11.03
N THR A 196 0.06 -4.95 -10.57
CA THR A 196 -0.48 -6.30 -10.35
C THR A 196 -1.25 -6.37 -9.04
N CYS A 197 -2.49 -6.89 -9.08
CA CYS A 197 -3.29 -7.13 -7.88
C CYS A 197 -3.27 -8.61 -7.49
N LEU A 198 -2.81 -8.87 -6.27
CA LEU A 198 -2.84 -10.17 -5.63
C LEU A 198 -4.07 -10.24 -4.73
N TYR A 199 -5.15 -10.81 -5.26
CA TYR A 199 -6.42 -10.90 -4.54
C TYR A 199 -6.49 -12.20 -3.74
N TYR A 200 -6.91 -12.11 -2.49
CA TYR A 200 -7.15 -13.27 -1.62
C TYR A 200 -8.62 -13.34 -1.22
N ASN A 201 -9.26 -14.50 -1.37
CA ASN A 201 -10.65 -14.68 -0.93
C ASN A 201 -10.75 -14.90 0.60
N SER A 202 -11.96 -15.07 1.13
CA SER A 202 -12.19 -15.28 2.57
C SER A 202 -11.71 -16.62 3.14
N LEU A 203 -11.18 -17.49 2.27
CA LEU A 203 -10.49 -18.74 2.60
C LEU A 203 -8.96 -18.60 2.54
N TYR A 204 -8.45 -17.40 2.24
CA TYR A 204 -7.03 -17.09 1.98
C TYR A 204 -6.45 -17.74 0.72
N GLU A 205 -7.29 -18.15 -0.23
CA GLU A 205 -6.82 -18.58 -1.54
C GLU A 205 -6.56 -17.34 -2.40
N GLY A 206 -5.37 -17.30 -3.01
CA GLY A 206 -4.91 -16.14 -3.77
C GLY A 206 -4.98 -16.35 -5.28
N GLU A 207 -5.25 -15.27 -6.00
CA GLU A 207 -5.27 -15.18 -7.46
C GLU A 207 -4.65 -13.86 -7.95
N ILE A 208 -4.04 -13.88 -9.13
CA ILE A 208 -3.55 -12.67 -9.80
C ILE A 208 -4.68 -12.11 -10.66
N VAL A 209 -5.09 -10.87 -10.38
CA VAL A 209 -6.16 -10.19 -11.11
C VAL A 209 -5.70 -8.79 -11.53
N GLU A 210 -6.32 -8.23 -12.58
CA GLU A 210 -6.07 -6.83 -12.96
C GLU A 210 -6.66 -5.86 -11.94
N GLU A 211 -7.84 -6.18 -11.40
CA GLU A 211 -8.51 -5.38 -10.38
C GLU A 211 -9.35 -6.27 -9.46
N GLU A 212 -9.47 -5.88 -8.19
CA GLU A 212 -10.20 -6.64 -7.20
C GLU A 212 -11.70 -6.81 -7.55
N PRO A 213 -12.30 -7.97 -7.21
CA PRO A 213 -13.74 -8.17 -7.36
C PRO A 213 -14.54 -7.09 -6.62
N ASN A 214 -15.67 -6.67 -7.20
CA ASN A 214 -16.52 -5.61 -6.65
C ASN A 214 -15.76 -4.30 -6.38
N LYS A 215 -15.27 -3.71 -7.48
CA LYS A 215 -14.41 -2.51 -7.54
C LYS A 215 -14.92 -1.32 -6.72
N ASN A 216 -16.24 -1.16 -6.61
CA ASN A 216 -16.90 -0.15 -5.79
C ASN A 216 -17.72 -0.82 -4.68
N TYR A 217 -17.43 -0.48 -3.42
CA TYR A 217 -17.94 -1.21 -2.26
C TYR A 217 -19.48 -1.23 -2.13
N PHE A 218 -20.20 -0.22 -2.63
CA PHE A 218 -21.66 -0.09 -2.46
C PHE A 218 -22.51 -0.60 -3.64
N SER A 219 -22.20 -1.78 -4.18
CA SER A 219 -23.13 -2.48 -5.08
C SER A 219 -24.26 -3.15 -4.29
N LEU A 220 -25.52 -2.77 -4.55
CA LEU A 220 -26.72 -3.33 -3.88
C LEU A 220 -26.80 -4.87 -4.05
N PHE A 221 -26.37 -5.41 -5.19
CA PHE A 221 -26.34 -6.85 -5.45
C PHE A 221 -25.29 -7.60 -4.61
N MET A 222 -24.27 -6.89 -4.13
CA MET A 222 -23.18 -7.48 -3.33
C MET A 222 -23.44 -7.44 -1.83
N VAL A 223 -24.53 -6.82 -1.37
CA VAL A 223 -24.83 -6.70 0.07
C VAL A 223 -25.00 -8.07 0.74
N VAL A 224 -25.82 -8.95 0.17
CA VAL A 224 -26.07 -10.29 0.74
C VAL A 224 -24.81 -11.16 0.71
N PRO A 225 -24.08 -11.32 -0.42
CA PRO A 225 -22.82 -12.06 -0.44
C PRO A 225 -21.78 -11.56 0.58
N LYS A 226 -21.72 -10.24 0.80
CA LYS A 226 -20.81 -9.65 1.80
C LYS A 226 -21.21 -9.98 3.23
N ILE A 227 -22.50 -9.95 3.56
CA ILE A 227 -22.98 -10.35 4.89
C ILE A 227 -22.69 -11.83 5.14
N LEU A 228 -22.91 -12.70 4.14
CA LEU A 228 -22.55 -14.12 4.25
C LEU A 228 -21.04 -14.31 4.45
N THR A 229 -20.21 -13.54 3.73
CA THR A 229 -18.76 -13.55 3.90
C THR A 229 -18.35 -13.09 5.30
N ALA A 230 -18.96 -12.01 5.81
CA ALA A 230 -18.69 -11.50 7.15
C ALA A 230 -19.09 -12.50 8.25
N LEU A 231 -20.23 -13.18 8.08
CA LEU A 231 -20.66 -14.26 8.97
C LEU A 231 -19.68 -15.43 8.94
N TRP A 232 -19.24 -15.83 7.74
CA TRP A 232 -18.21 -16.85 7.58
C TRP A 232 -16.90 -16.46 8.27
N GLU A 233 -16.39 -15.25 8.06
CA GLU A 233 -15.16 -14.77 8.69
C GLU A 233 -15.27 -14.72 10.21
N LEU A 234 -16.43 -14.34 10.75
CA LEU A 234 -16.70 -14.39 12.18
C LEU A 234 -16.60 -15.83 12.72
N ILE A 235 -17.23 -16.80 12.05
CA ILE A 235 -17.15 -18.22 12.42
C ILE A 235 -15.70 -18.71 12.28
N ARG A 236 -15.03 -18.36 11.17
CA ARG A 236 -13.64 -18.71 10.87
C ARG A 236 -12.70 -18.29 11.99
N GLY A 237 -12.88 -17.11 12.57
CA GLY A 237 -12.05 -16.60 13.67
C GLY A 237 -12.03 -17.47 14.93
N PHE A 238 -13.03 -18.33 15.14
CA PHE A 238 -13.05 -19.30 16.24
C PHE A 238 -12.47 -20.67 15.85
N ILE A 239 -12.56 -21.07 14.58
CA ILE A 239 -12.18 -22.42 14.12
C ILE A 239 -10.77 -22.49 13.53
N ILE A 240 -10.25 -21.39 12.96
CA ILE A 240 -8.97 -21.38 12.25
C ILE A 240 -7.77 -21.90 13.07
N PRO A 241 -7.67 -21.68 14.40
CA PRO A 241 -6.52 -22.18 15.16
C PRO A 241 -6.48 -23.70 15.25
N TYR A 242 -7.65 -24.34 15.19
CA TYR A 242 -7.80 -25.80 15.23
C TYR A 242 -7.56 -26.44 13.86
N VAL A 243 -7.76 -25.68 12.77
CA VAL A 243 -7.61 -26.18 11.39
C VAL A 243 -6.22 -25.91 10.80
N LYS A 244 -5.65 -24.73 11.08
CA LYS A 244 -4.37 -24.26 10.51
C LYS A 244 -3.24 -24.20 11.53
N GLY A 245 -3.55 -24.29 12.82
CA GLY A 245 -2.56 -24.26 13.91
C GLY A 245 -2.66 -23.00 14.78
N PRO A 246 -2.05 -23.04 15.99
CA PRO A 246 -2.18 -21.98 16.99
C PRO A 246 -1.66 -20.62 16.53
N ASP A 247 -0.72 -20.58 15.60
CA ASP A 247 -0.16 -19.33 15.05
C ASP A 247 -1.16 -18.47 14.28
N TYR A 248 -2.32 -19.02 13.94
CA TYR A 248 -3.42 -18.33 13.24
C TYR A 248 -4.52 -17.86 14.21
N GLN A 249 -4.23 -17.85 15.51
CA GLN A 249 -5.19 -17.44 16.52
C GLN A 249 -5.57 -15.96 16.41
N GLU A 250 -6.85 -15.72 16.20
CA GLU A 250 -7.42 -14.39 16.31
C GLU A 250 -7.62 -14.00 17.77
N GLY A 251 -7.10 -12.83 18.14
CA GLY A 251 -7.34 -12.22 19.43
C GLY A 251 -8.82 -11.85 19.63
N TRP A 252 -9.22 -11.70 20.90
CA TRP A 252 -10.60 -11.31 21.24
C TRP A 252 -11.04 -10.00 20.57
N PHE A 253 -10.08 -9.07 20.45
CA PHE A 253 -10.26 -7.82 19.75
C PHE A 253 -10.82 -7.99 18.33
N LEU A 254 -10.14 -8.79 17.51
CA LEU A 254 -10.54 -9.01 16.12
C LEU A 254 -11.88 -9.73 16.04
N LYS A 255 -12.15 -10.68 16.94
CA LYS A 255 -13.45 -11.37 17.01
C LYS A 255 -14.61 -10.41 17.28
N VAL A 256 -14.45 -9.47 18.22
CA VAL A 256 -15.46 -8.42 18.47
C VAL A 256 -15.58 -7.51 17.25
N PHE A 257 -14.46 -7.15 16.62
CA PHE A 257 -14.48 -6.34 15.40
C PHE A 257 -15.21 -7.04 14.24
N ARG A 258 -15.09 -8.37 14.12
CA ARG A 258 -15.85 -9.17 13.14
C ARG A 258 -17.36 -9.13 13.37
N VAL A 259 -17.84 -8.95 14.61
CA VAL A 259 -19.28 -8.74 14.88
C VAL A 259 -19.75 -7.41 14.28
N ILE A 260 -18.94 -6.34 14.37
CA ILE A 260 -19.22 -5.06 13.70
C ILE A 260 -19.27 -5.24 12.18
N GLY A 261 -18.44 -6.15 11.64
CA GLY A 261 -18.47 -6.54 10.22
C GLY A 261 -19.80 -7.08 9.72
N LEU A 262 -20.70 -7.55 10.59
CA LEU A 262 -22.04 -7.94 10.18
C LEU A 262 -22.91 -6.72 9.79
N ILE A 263 -22.60 -5.55 10.34
CA ILE A 263 -23.25 -4.27 10.04
C ILE A 263 -22.51 -3.53 8.91
N LEU A 264 -21.17 -3.56 8.93
CA LEU A 264 -20.30 -2.93 7.93
C LEU A 264 -19.37 -3.98 7.28
N PRO A 265 -19.87 -4.77 6.31
CA PRO A 265 -19.14 -5.92 5.75
C PRO A 265 -17.89 -5.58 4.94
N GLY A 266 -16.72 -5.85 5.50
CA GLY A 266 -15.42 -5.57 4.87
C GLY A 266 -14.54 -4.65 5.68
N LEU A 267 -15.09 -3.97 6.70
CA LEU A 267 -14.30 -3.22 7.66
C LEU A 267 -13.32 -4.11 8.44
N PRO A 268 -13.72 -5.29 8.97
CA PRO A 268 -12.77 -6.17 9.67
C PRO A 268 -11.74 -6.84 8.77
N ALA A 269 -12.09 -7.02 7.50
CA ALA A 269 -11.19 -7.56 6.47
C ALA A 269 -9.99 -6.64 6.20
N HIS A 270 -10.08 -5.35 6.57
CA HIS A 270 -8.95 -4.42 6.54
C HIS A 270 -7.95 -4.60 7.71
N SER A 271 -8.05 -5.68 8.47
CA SER A 271 -7.10 -5.94 9.55
C SER A 271 -5.75 -6.42 9.02
N PRO A 272 -4.61 -5.93 9.54
CA PRO A 272 -3.30 -6.49 9.23
C PRO A 272 -3.20 -8.00 9.48
N HIS A 273 -4.00 -8.54 10.41
CA HIS A 273 -4.03 -9.97 10.70
C HIS A 273 -4.47 -10.79 9.49
N ASP A 274 -5.49 -10.33 8.75
CA ASP A 274 -5.98 -11.03 7.56
C ASP A 274 -4.95 -10.94 6.42
N TYR A 275 -4.22 -9.83 6.29
CA TYR A 275 -3.13 -9.69 5.33
C TYR A 275 -1.94 -10.61 5.64
N VAL A 276 -1.55 -10.72 6.91
CA VAL A 276 -0.50 -11.67 7.35
C VAL A 276 -0.94 -13.12 7.10
N ASN A 277 -2.19 -13.46 7.37
CA ASN A 277 -2.70 -14.80 7.08
C ASN A 277 -2.76 -15.07 5.58
N SER A 278 -3.16 -14.08 4.78
CA SER A 278 -3.19 -14.19 3.31
C SER A 278 -1.81 -14.52 2.75
N THR A 279 -0.75 -13.84 3.18
CA THR A 279 0.61 -14.11 2.70
C THR A 279 1.19 -15.42 3.23
N ARG A 280 0.81 -15.85 4.44
CA ARG A 280 1.28 -17.11 5.05
C ARG A 280 0.54 -18.35 4.55
N LEU A 281 -0.75 -18.23 4.24
CA LEU A 281 -1.61 -19.33 3.79
C LEU A 281 -1.81 -19.35 2.28
N GLY A 282 -1.48 -18.26 1.61
CA GLY A 282 -1.48 -18.16 0.16
C GLY A 282 -0.62 -19.23 -0.50
N SER A 283 -1.00 -19.64 -1.70
CA SER A 283 -0.31 -20.70 -2.43
C SER A 283 1.12 -20.26 -2.81
N PRO A 284 2.17 -21.06 -2.53
CA PRO A 284 3.52 -20.81 -3.03
C PRO A 284 3.59 -20.70 -4.56
N THR A 285 2.69 -21.41 -5.27
CA THR A 285 2.58 -21.34 -6.74
C THR A 285 2.27 -19.93 -7.22
N LEU A 286 1.49 -19.17 -6.45
CA LEU A 286 1.10 -17.81 -6.79
C LEU A 286 2.29 -16.85 -6.81
N LEU A 287 3.25 -17.05 -5.91
CA LEU A 287 4.50 -16.29 -5.89
C LEU A 287 5.38 -16.63 -7.10
N LEU A 288 5.42 -17.90 -7.51
CA LEU A 288 6.14 -18.34 -8.71
C LEU A 288 5.49 -17.77 -9.99
N GLU A 289 4.16 -17.76 -10.07
CA GLU A 289 3.43 -17.13 -11.17
C GLU A 289 3.69 -15.63 -11.24
N LEU A 290 3.73 -14.96 -10.08
CA LEU A 290 4.09 -13.56 -9.99
C LEU A 290 5.50 -13.30 -10.53
N GLU A 291 6.51 -14.05 -10.06
CA GLU A 291 7.90 -13.95 -10.53
C GLU A 291 8.02 -14.14 -12.05
N ASN A 292 7.34 -15.16 -12.60
CA ASN A 292 7.32 -15.44 -14.03
C ASN A 292 6.61 -14.36 -14.85
N SER A 293 5.58 -13.71 -14.31
CA SER A 293 4.87 -12.62 -14.99
C SER A 293 5.68 -11.32 -15.02
N THR A 294 6.52 -11.06 -14.00
CA THR A 294 7.36 -9.86 -13.91
C THR A 294 8.68 -9.97 -14.66
N HIS A 295 9.17 -11.19 -14.89
CA HIS A 295 10.36 -11.46 -15.69
C HIS A 295 10.04 -12.50 -16.76
N PRO A 296 9.44 -12.10 -17.90
CA PRO A 296 9.26 -13.02 -19.02
C PRO A 296 10.64 -13.53 -19.41
N ASN A 297 10.85 -14.84 -19.27
CA ASN A 297 12.08 -15.52 -19.62
C ASN A 297 12.51 -15.07 -21.03
N PRO A 298 13.68 -14.42 -21.20
CA PRO A 298 14.16 -14.07 -22.53
C PRO A 298 14.70 -15.34 -23.19
N LYS A 299 13.78 -16.18 -23.72
CA LYS A 299 13.93 -17.08 -24.88
C LYS A 299 12.89 -18.20 -24.86
N LEU A 300 12.03 -18.20 -25.87
CA LEU A 300 11.82 -19.30 -26.82
C LEU A 300 10.95 -18.75 -27.95
N ASP A 301 11.62 -18.15 -28.94
CA ASP A 301 11.37 -18.29 -30.38
C ASP A 301 12.52 -17.61 -31.16
#